data_AF-A0A849VQ40-F1
#
_entry.id   AF-A0A849VQ40-F1
#
_cell.length_a   1.000
_cell.length_b   1.000
_cell.length_c   1.000
_cell.angle_alpha   90.00
_cell.angle_beta   90.00
_cell.angle_gamma   90.00
#
_symmetry.space_group_name_H-M   'P 1'
#
loop_
_entity.id
_entity.type
_entity.pdbx_description
1 polymer ?
#
loop_
_entity_poly.entity_id
_entity_poly.type
_entity_poly.pdbx_seq_one_letter_code
_entity_poly.pdbx_strand_id
1 'polypeptide(L)' 'MHKRSHRYDTRESLMEALKELVALQVPAEDVAPVLCTIGPVDLDLLDDCMDAIGFNDNQSVAA' A
#
# COMPACT_ATOMS: atom_id res chain seq x y z
N MET A 1 -22.12 11.95 12.52
CA MET A 1 -21.57 11.27 11.33
C MET A 1 -20.21 10.68 11.70
N HIS A 2 -20.15 9.41 12.07
CA HIS A 2 -18.87 8.75 12.30
C HIS A 2 -18.26 8.45 10.92
N LYS A 3 -17.51 9.40 10.35
CA LYS A 3 -16.56 9.10 9.28
C LYS A 3 -15.57 8.11 9.88
N ARG A 4 -15.81 6.82 9.70
CA ARG A 4 -14.77 5.79 9.82
C ARG A 4 -13.74 6.18 8.76
N SER A 5 -12.82 7.05 9.17
CA SER A 5 -11.67 7.40 8.35
C SER A 5 -10.90 6.11 8.27
N HIS A 6 -10.95 5.43 7.12
CA HIS A 6 -10.11 4.27 6.87
C HIS A 6 -8.69 4.78 7.10
N ARG A 7 -8.10 4.43 8.24
CA ARG A 7 -6.73 4.76 8.56
C ARG A 7 -5.93 3.51 8.29
N TYR A 8 -4.93 3.67 7.47
CA TYR A 8 -3.99 2.62 7.15
C TYR A 8 -2.83 2.68 8.16
N ASP A 9 -3.19 2.66 9.45
CA ASP A 9 -2.23 2.69 10.58
C ASP A 9 -1.89 1.29 11.10
N THR A 10 -2.58 0.25 10.61
CA THR A 10 -2.34 -1.14 10.98
C THR A 10 -1.90 -1.96 9.78
N ARG A 11 -1.04 -2.95 10.06
CA ARG A 11 -0.53 -3.89 9.04
C ARG A 11 -1.67 -4.63 8.36
N GLU A 12 -2.69 -5.04 9.10
CA GLU A 12 -3.84 -5.77 8.58
C GLU A 12 -4.62 -4.92 7.57
N SER A 13 -4.95 -3.66 7.89
CA SER A 13 -5.66 -2.77 6.96
C SER A 13 -4.83 -2.44 5.72
N LEU A 14 -3.51 -2.27 5.86
CA LEU A 14 -2.61 -2.04 4.73
C LEU A 14 -2.46 -3.27 3.84
N MET A 15 -2.30 -4.47 4.42
CA MET A 15 -2.17 -5.71 3.63
C MET A 15 -3.44 -6.05 2.86
N GLU A 16 -4.62 -5.81 3.43
CA GLU A 16 -5.90 -5.99 2.72
C GLU A 16 -5.96 -5.06 1.50
N ALA A 17 -5.66 -3.78 1.69
CA ALA A 17 -5.67 -2.80 0.60
C ALA A 17 -4.57 -3.07 -0.43
N LEU A 18 -3.37 -3.46 0.00
CA LEU A 18 -2.27 -3.87 -0.88
C LEU A 18 -2.69 -5.06 -1.75
N LYS A 19 -3.33 -6.10 -1.20
CA LYS A 19 -3.84 -7.24 -2.00
C LYS A 19 -4.84 -6.78 -3.06
N GLU A 20 -5.73 -5.85 -2.74
CA GLU A 20 -6.65 -5.27 -3.72
C GLU A 20 -5.89 -4.52 -4.82
N LEU A 21 -4.87 -3.73 -4.46
CA LEU A 21 -4.04 -2.98 -5.41
C LEU A 21 -3.16 -3.91 -6.28
N VAL A 22 -2.64 -4.99 -5.72
CA VAL A 22 -1.93 -6.06 -6.45
C VAL A 22 -2.88 -6.70 -7.48
N ALA A 23 -4.11 -7.02 -7.06
CA ALA A 23 -5.12 -7.60 -7.96
C ALA A 23 -5.52 -6.64 -9.09
N LEU A 24 -5.47 -5.33 -8.82
CA LEU A 24 -5.66 -4.27 -9.80
C LEU A 24 -4.39 -3.96 -10.63
N GLN A 25 -3.26 -4.64 -10.34
CA GLN A 25 -1.95 -4.42 -10.97
C GLN A 25 -1.47 -2.97 -10.88
N VAL A 26 -1.76 -2.30 -9.77
CA VAL A 26 -1.29 -0.93 -9.51
C VAL A 26 0.22 -0.98 -9.24
N PRO A 27 1.03 -0.13 -9.89
CA PRO A 27 2.46 -0.11 -9.64
C PRO A 27 2.77 0.45 -8.26
N ALA A 28 3.89 0.02 -7.66
CA ALA A 28 4.32 0.43 -6.32
C ALA A 28 4.38 1.96 -6.13
N GLU A 29 4.79 2.69 -7.17
CA GLU A 29 4.84 4.16 -7.16
C GLU A 29 3.45 4.81 -7.02
N ASP A 30 2.39 4.16 -7.50
CA ASP A 30 1.02 4.65 -7.43
C ASP A 30 0.26 4.17 -6.17
N VAL A 31 0.79 3.20 -5.42
CA VAL A 31 0.11 2.68 -4.21
C VAL A 31 -0.05 3.75 -3.14
N ALA A 32 1.03 4.44 -2.78
CA ALA A 32 1.00 5.50 -1.79
C ALA A 32 0.02 6.64 -2.12
N PRO A 33 0.04 7.24 -3.34
CA PRO A 33 -0.91 8.28 -3.69
C PRO A 33 -2.35 7.76 -3.72
N VAL A 34 -2.61 6.54 -4.23
CA VAL A 34 -3.95 5.94 -4.23
C VAL A 34 -4.48 5.81 -2.80
N LEU A 35 -3.72 5.20 -1.90
CA LEU A 35 -4.15 5.02 -0.52
C LEU A 35 -4.34 6.35 0.22
N CYS A 36 -3.50 7.35 -0.08
CA CYS A 36 -3.61 8.69 0.48
C CYS A 36 -4.89 9.44 0.03
N THR A 37 -5.50 9.08 -1.10
CA THR A 37 -6.82 9.62 -1.50
C THR A 37 -7.97 9.07 -0.66
N ILE A 38 -7.82 7.85 -0.12
CA ILE A 38 -8.84 7.16 0.65
C ILE A 38 -8.77 7.58 2.13
N GLY A 39 -7.55 7.71 2.66
CA GLY A 39 -7.34 8.12 4.04
C GLY A 39 -5.89 8.29 4.43
N PRO A 40 -5.62 8.63 5.71
CA PRO A 40 -4.27 8.75 6.22
C PRO A 40 -3.54 7.41 6.12
N VAL A 41 -2.36 7.43 5.50
CA VAL A 41 -1.45 6.30 5.37
C VAL A 41 -0.24 6.51 6.24
N ASP A 42 0.15 5.46 6.95
CA ASP A 42 1.48 5.36 7.52
C ASP A 42 2.46 4.85 6.44
N LEU A 43 3.33 5.75 5.96
CA LEU A 43 4.25 5.45 4.86
C LEU A 43 5.36 4.48 5.29
N ASP A 44 5.76 4.52 6.56
CA ASP A 44 6.81 3.65 7.12
C ASP A 44 6.30 2.20 7.16
N LEU A 45 5.07 2.01 7.63
CA LEU A 45 4.40 0.72 7.64
C LEU A 45 4.02 0.23 6.23
N LEU A 46 3.68 1.14 5.32
CA LEU A 46 3.42 0.81 3.91
C LEU A 46 4.68 0.22 3.26
N ASP A 47 5.84 0.82 3.49
CA ASP A 47 7.13 0.34 2.97
C ASP A 47 7.47 -1.05 3.52
N ASP A 48 7.33 -1.27 4.84
CA ASP A 48 7.50 -2.62 5.45
C ASP A 48 6.53 -3.65 4.86
N CYS A 49 5.27 -3.26 4.61
CA CYS A 49 4.29 -4.16 4.01
C CYS A 49 4.61 -4.48 2.55
N MET A 50 5.05 -3.49 1.78
CA MET A 50 5.43 -3.65 0.38
C MET A 50 6.68 -4.51 0.23
N ASP A 51 7.70 -4.31 1.07
CA ASP A 51 8.89 -5.15 1.13
C ASP A 51 8.53 -6.60 1.50
N ALA A 52 7.71 -6.78 2.53
CA ALA A 52 7.31 -8.10 3.02
C ALA A 52 6.57 -8.96 1.98
N ILE A 53 5.90 -8.35 1.00
CA ILE A 53 5.20 -9.06 -0.09
C ILE A 53 5.99 -9.05 -1.41
N GLY A 54 7.21 -8.48 -1.42
CA GLY A 54 8.02 -8.34 -2.63
C GLY A 54 7.47 -7.34 -3.65
N PHE A 55 6.62 -6.41 -3.21
CA PHE A 55 5.95 -5.44 -4.09
C PHE A 55 6.93 -4.47 -4.76
N ASN A 56 8.06 -4.21 -4.11
CA ASN A 56 9.12 -3.33 -4.60
C ASN A 56 10.04 -3.99 -5.65
N ASP A 57 9.94 -5.33 -5.84
CA ASP A 57 10.86 -6.10 -6.70
C ASP A 57 10.48 -6.08 -8.20
N ASN A 58 9.57 -5.20 -8.63
CA ASN A 58 9.33 -4.99 -10.07
C ASN A 58 10.46 -4.17 -10.75
N GLN A 59 11.55 -3.88 -10.03
CA GLN A 59 12.78 -3.32 -10.59
C GLN A 59 14.02 -4.14 -10.16
N SER A 60 14.00 -5.44 -10.42
CA SER A 60 15.25 -6.18 -10.65
C SER A 60 15.35 -6.56 -12.13
N VAL A 61 15.39 -5.54 -12.99
CA VAL A 61 15.88 -5.67 -14.37
C VAL A 61 17.07 -4.70 -14.58
N ALA A 62 18.25 -5.30 -14.72
CA ALA A 62 19.57 -4.72 -15.03
C ALA A 62 20.22 -3.86 -13.92
N ALA A 63 21.50 -4.06 -13.53
CA ALA A 63 22.66 -4.59 -14.24
C ALA A 63 23.67 -5.29 -13.30
#